data_AF-A0A6S6VWT2-F1
#
_entry.id   AF-A0A6S6VWT2-F1
#
_cell.length_a   1.000
_cell.length_b   1.000
_cell.length_c   1.000
_cell.angle_alpha   90.00
_cell.angle_beta   90.00
_cell.angle_gamma   90.00
#
_symmetry.space_group_name_H-M   'P 1'
#
loop_
_entity.id
_entity.type
_entity.pdbx_description
1 polymer ?
#
loop_
_entity_poly.entity_id
_entity_poly.type
_entity_poly.pdbx_seq_one_letter_code
_entity_poly.pdbx_strand_id
1 'polypeptide(L)'
;MAKSCTICSKPREVLVRCQIDDTQKWHFVCRGACWKSVSGGIEDAKGMQDEYPHYRYGGMWKDRSADGPVSAKKPKKVKERQREEMKMRNDKTRERARESLDSAQGDGDDAAVIEG
;
A
#
# COMPACT_ATOMS: atom_id res chain seq x y z
N MET A 1 0.85 -13.51 20.48
CA MET A 1 1.80 -13.34 21.61
C MET A 1 2.01 -11.86 21.91
N ALA A 2 1.62 -11.39 23.10
CA ALA A 2 1.92 -10.04 23.55
C ALA A 2 3.44 -9.82 23.68
N LYS A 3 3.95 -8.73 23.13
CA LYS A 3 5.35 -8.33 23.30
C LYS A 3 5.51 -7.50 24.57
N SER A 4 6.69 -7.56 25.17
CA SER A 4 7.06 -6.72 26.31
C SER A 4 7.61 -5.38 25.84
N CYS A 5 7.29 -4.33 26.59
CA CYS A 5 7.93 -3.03 26.43
C CYS A 5 9.40 -3.09 26.84
N THR A 6 10.32 -2.52 26.06
CA THR A 6 11.75 -2.50 26.39
C THR A 6 12.08 -1.70 27.66
N ILE A 7 11.26 -0.70 28.02
CA ILE A 7 11.52 0.21 29.15
C ILE A 7 10.94 -0.32 30.46
N CYS A 8 9.66 -0.70 30.45
CA CYS A 8 8.98 -1.16 31.67
C CYS A 8 8.81 -2.68 31.75
N SER A 9 9.27 -3.44 30.75
CA SER A 9 9.14 -4.90 30.64
C SER A 9 7.72 -5.46 30.73
N LYS A 10 6.69 -4.59 30.71
CA LYS A 10 5.29 -5.02 30.80
C LYS A 10 4.80 -5.55 29.45
N PRO A 11 4.15 -6.72 29.41
CA PRO A 11 3.50 -7.22 28.19
C PRO A 11 2.28 -6.34 27.86
N ARG A 12 2.16 -5.93 26.59
CA ARG A 12 1.02 -5.17 26.09
C ARG A 12 0.63 -5.68 24.71
N GLU A 13 -0.65 -5.58 24.39
CA GLU A 13 -1.20 -5.97 23.09
C GLU A 13 -0.87 -4.94 22.00
N VAL A 14 -0.69 -3.68 22.41
CA VAL A 14 -0.36 -2.55 21.52
C VAL A 14 0.89 -1.85 22.03
N LEU A 15 1.88 -1.71 21.16
CA LEU A 15 3.16 -1.05 21.40
C LEU A 15 3.49 -0.11 20.24
N VAL A 16 4.34 0.87 20.49
CA VAL A 16 4.97 1.72 19.48
C VAL A 16 6.29 1.08 19.11
N ARG A 17 6.53 0.88 17.81
CA ARG A 17 7.86 0.50 17.32
C ARG A 17 8.65 1.78 17.05
N CYS A 18 9.80 1.95 17.69
CA CYS A 18 10.65 3.14 17.48
C CYS A 18 12.13 2.80 17.62
N GLN A 19 12.99 3.56 16.95
CA GLN A 19 14.43 3.59 17.25
C GLN A 19 14.65 4.68 18.30
N ILE A 20 15.50 4.43 19.29
CA ILE A 20 15.79 5.38 20.38
C ILE A 20 17.30 5.55 20.62
N ASP A 21 18.12 4.61 20.14
CA ASP A 21 19.56 4.56 20.35
C ASP A 21 20.33 4.69 19.02
N ASP A 22 21.63 5.01 19.09
CA ASP A 22 22.53 5.09 17.92
C ASP A 22 22.64 3.76 17.16
N THR A 23 22.37 2.66 17.86
CA THR A 23 22.38 1.29 17.31
C THR A 23 21.38 1.07 16.19
N GLN A 24 20.43 2.00 15.98
CA GLN A 24 19.37 1.92 14.95
C GLN A 24 18.49 0.66 15.07
N LYS A 25 18.49 0.02 16.24
CA LYS A 25 17.65 -1.13 16.52
C LYS A 25 16.21 -0.68 16.78
N TRP A 26 15.26 -1.50 16.35
CA TRP A 26 13.85 -1.24 16.57
C TRP A 26 13.43 -1.77 17.94
N HIS A 27 13.03 -0.86 18.82
CA HIS A 27 12.50 -1.16 20.15
C HIS A 27 10.97 -1.12 20.13
N PHE A 28 10.35 -1.80 21.09
CA PHE A 28 8.91 -1.77 21.30
C PHE A 28 8.62 -1.09 22.64
N VAL A 29 7.86 -0.01 22.61
CA VAL A 29 7.61 0.85 23.77
C VAL A 29 6.11 1.04 23.97
N CYS A 30 5.61 1.08 25.21
CA CYS A 30 4.18 1.25 25.43
C CYS A 30 3.70 2.68 25.15
N ARG A 31 2.51 2.81 24.55
CA ARG A 31 1.81 4.09 24.36
C ARG A 31 1.44 4.66 25.74
N GLY A 32 2.11 5.72 26.17
CA GLY A 32 1.95 6.28 27.51
C GLY A 32 3.25 6.85 28.01
N ALA A 33 3.58 6.58 29.28
CA ALA A 33 4.76 7.13 29.94
C ALA A 33 6.05 6.78 29.20
N CYS A 34 6.26 5.50 28.86
CA CYS A 34 7.50 5.06 28.24
C CYS A 34 7.73 5.70 26.85
N TRP A 35 6.69 5.80 26.02
CA TRP A 35 6.79 6.47 24.72
C TRP A 35 7.03 7.98 24.89
N LYS A 36 6.33 8.63 25.82
CA LYS A 36 6.54 10.04 26.12
C LYS A 36 7.96 10.33 26.61
N SER A 37 8.57 9.43 27.37
CA SER A 37 9.96 9.56 27.83
C SER A 37 10.99 9.52 26.70
N VAL A 38 10.76 8.75 25.63
CA VAL A 38 11.71 8.60 24.51
C VAL A 38 11.47 9.53 23.32
N SER A 39 10.29 10.14 23.24
CA SER A 39 9.90 11.01 22.12
C SER A 39 9.59 12.45 22.56
N GLY A 40 9.65 12.73 23.87
CA GLY A 40 9.06 13.92 24.46
C GLY A 40 7.52 13.96 24.39
N GLY A 41 6.87 12.92 23.86
CA GLY A 41 5.43 12.91 23.59
C GLY A 41 5.04 13.53 22.26
N ILE A 42 6.00 13.73 21.34
CA ILE A 42 5.79 14.29 20.01
C ILE A 42 6.09 13.20 18.97
N GLU A 43 5.17 13.01 18.02
CA GLU A 43 5.39 12.11 16.88
C GLU A 43 6.61 12.59 16.05
N ASP A 44 7.57 11.69 15.84
CA ASP A 44 8.89 11.94 15.22
C ASP A 44 9.79 12.99 15.90
N ALA A 45 9.56 13.29 17.19
CA ALA A 45 10.33 14.29 17.93
C ALA A 45 10.48 15.61 17.14
N LYS A 46 9.45 16.01 16.37
CA LYS A 46 9.48 17.18 15.49
C LYS A 46 9.71 18.45 16.32
N GLY A 47 10.89 19.06 16.16
CA GLY A 47 11.32 20.21 16.96
C GLY A 47 12.16 19.87 18.21
N MET A 48 12.40 18.58 18.48
CA MET A 48 13.31 18.08 19.51
C MET A 48 14.37 17.13 18.91
N GLN A 49 14.75 17.34 17.65
CA GLN A 49 15.83 16.57 17.01
C GLN A 49 17.17 16.69 17.74
N ASP A 50 17.45 17.82 18.40
CA ASP A 50 18.65 18.00 19.23
C ASP A 50 18.64 17.11 20.49
N GLU A 51 17.46 16.93 21.09
CA GLU A 51 17.30 16.15 22.32
C GLU A 51 17.13 14.65 22.04
N TYR A 52 16.59 14.32 20.87
CA TYR A 52 16.33 12.95 20.41
C TYR A 52 16.82 12.72 18.97
N PRO A 53 18.13 12.80 18.70
CA PRO A 53 18.67 12.73 17.34
C PRO A 53 18.48 11.35 16.68
N HIS A 54 18.43 10.30 17.51
CA HIS A 54 18.27 8.92 17.06
C HIS A 54 16.82 8.44 17.07
N TYR A 55 15.88 9.28 17.50
CA TYR A 55 14.49 8.88 17.57
C TYR A 55 13.85 8.78 16.18
N ARG A 56 13.35 7.58 15.84
CA ARG A 56 12.61 7.34 14.59
C ARG A 56 11.32 6.60 14.87
N TYR A 57 10.21 7.13 14.38
CA TYR A 57 8.93 6.47 14.48
C TYR A 57 8.81 5.33 13.45
N GLY A 58 8.50 4.13 13.94
CA GLY A 58 8.41 2.90 13.15
C GLY A 58 6.99 2.37 12.98
N GLY A 59 5.98 3.12 13.42
CA GLY A 59 4.58 2.72 13.39
C GLY A 59 4.12 1.96 14.64
N MET A 60 2.81 1.74 14.70
CA MET A 60 2.17 1.01 15.80
C MET A 60 2.25 -0.49 15.55
N TRP A 61 2.68 -1.23 16.57
CA TRP A 61 2.67 -2.67 16.61
C TRP A 61 1.48 -3.15 17.43
N LYS A 62 0.67 -4.04 16.87
CA LYS A 62 -0.33 -4.79 17.61
C LYS A 62 -0.15 -6.28 17.39
N ASP A 63 -0.56 -7.07 18.36
CA ASP A 63 -0.64 -8.51 18.19
C ASP A 63 -1.67 -8.86 17.10
N ARG A 64 -1.22 -9.50 16.02
CA ARG A 64 -2.06 -9.86 14.87
C ARG A 64 -2.75 -11.22 15.06
N SER A 65 -2.41 -11.97 16.12
CA SER A 65 -3.07 -13.25 16.43
C SER A 65 -4.54 -13.06 16.80
N ALA A 66 -4.94 -11.88 17.29
CA ALA A 66 -6.32 -11.55 17.63
C ALA A 66 -7.19 -11.19 16.39
N ASP A 67 -6.59 -10.66 15.32
CA ASP A 67 -7.30 -10.13 14.15
C ASP A 67 -7.51 -11.17 13.02
N GLY A 68 -7.13 -12.43 13.23
CA GLY A 68 -7.16 -13.45 12.17
C GLY A 68 -6.13 -13.16 11.06
N PRO A 69 -6.10 -13.97 9.98
CA PRO A 69 -5.15 -13.76 8.90
C PRO A 69 -5.44 -12.43 8.21
N VAL A 70 -4.66 -11.41 8.60
CA VAL A 70 -4.43 -10.13 7.90
C VAL A 70 -3.77 -10.39 6.55
N SER A 71 -4.48 -11.14 5.71
CA SER A 71 -4.07 -11.44 4.37
C SER A 71 -4.21 -10.14 3.58
N ALA A 72 -3.07 -9.49 3.32
CA ALA A 72 -2.96 -8.47 2.28
C ALA A 72 -3.34 -9.04 0.88
N LYS A 73 -3.66 -10.35 0.78
CA LYS A 73 -4.26 -10.93 -0.41
C LYS A 73 -5.63 -10.32 -0.62
N LYS A 74 -5.76 -9.66 -1.76
CA LYS A 74 -7.03 -9.22 -2.32
C LYS A 74 -8.03 -10.38 -2.31
N PRO A 75 -9.26 -10.20 -1.79
CA PRO A 75 -10.27 -11.24 -1.75
C PRO A 75 -10.48 -11.85 -3.15
N LYS A 76 -10.67 -13.18 -3.23
CA LYS A 76 -10.82 -13.91 -4.50
C LYS A 76 -11.90 -13.29 -5.41
N LYS A 77 -13.06 -12.95 -4.83
CA LYS A 77 -14.18 -12.27 -5.51
C LYS A 77 -13.78 -10.95 -6.17
N VAL A 78 -12.93 -10.16 -5.50
CA VAL A 78 -12.45 -8.87 -6.05
C VAL A 78 -11.44 -9.12 -7.18
N LYS A 79 -10.59 -10.14 -7.05
CA LYS A 79 -9.63 -10.53 -8.09
C LYS A 79 -10.35 -11.05 -9.36
N GLU A 80 -11.41 -11.83 -9.21
CA GLU A 80 -12.19 -12.35 -10.34
C GLU A 80 -12.91 -11.23 -11.09
N ARG A 81 -13.64 -10.35 -10.39
CA ARG A 81 -14.31 -9.20 -11.01
C ARG A 81 -13.36 -8.34 -11.85
N GLN A 82 -12.19 -8.00 -11.31
CA GLN A 82 -11.22 -7.18 -12.04
C GLN A 82 -10.65 -7.88 -13.28
N ARG A 83 -10.52 -9.22 -13.24
CA ARG A 83 -10.09 -10.00 -14.40
C ARG A 83 -11.12 -9.97 -15.51
N GLU A 84 -12.41 -10.04 -15.16
CA GLU A 84 -13.52 -9.90 -16.13
C GLU A 84 -13.60 -8.50 -16.71
N GLU A 85 -13.53 -7.45 -15.87
CA GLU A 85 -13.50 -6.05 -16.32
C GLU A 85 -12.35 -5.78 -17.29
N MET A 86 -11.15 -6.32 -17.00
CA MET A 86 -9.99 -6.20 -17.88
C MET A 86 -10.18 -6.96 -19.20
N LYS A 87 -10.78 -8.16 -19.15
CA LYS A 87 -11.09 -8.95 -20.34
C LYS A 87 -12.08 -8.20 -21.25
N MET A 88 -13.15 -7.64 -20.69
CA MET A 88 -14.13 -6.85 -21.45
C MET A 88 -13.50 -5.62 -22.08
N ARG A 89 -12.62 -4.90 -21.35
CA ARG A 89 -11.92 -3.73 -21.89
C ARG A 89 -11.01 -4.10 -23.06
N ASN A 90 -10.29 -5.20 -22.96
CA ASN A 90 -9.42 -5.68 -24.04
C ASN A 90 -10.23 -6.09 -25.27
N ASP A 91 -11.35 -6.79 -25.06
CA ASP A 91 -12.23 -7.24 -26.13
C ASP A 91 -12.84 -6.05 -26.90
N LYS A 92 -13.40 -5.07 -26.17
CA LYS A 92 -13.92 -3.83 -26.74
C LYS A 92 -12.86 -3.03 -27.52
N THR A 93 -11.61 -3.07 -27.05
CA THR A 93 -10.49 -2.42 -27.75
C THR A 93 -10.16 -3.13 -29.07
N ARG A 94 -10.20 -4.47 -29.08
CA ARG A 94 -9.96 -5.28 -30.28
C ARG A 94 -11.10 -5.15 -31.30
N GLU A 95 -12.35 -5.11 -30.86
CA GLU A 95 -13.49 -4.85 -31.75
C GLU A 95 -13.37 -3.48 -32.42
N ARG A 96 -13.19 -2.41 -31.63
CA ARG A 96 -13.02 -1.07 -32.19
C ARG A 96 -11.85 -0.96 -33.17
N ALA A 97 -10.75 -1.67 -32.91
CA ALA A 97 -9.62 -1.72 -33.83
C ALA A 97 -9.96 -2.47 -35.13
N ARG A 98 -10.76 -3.53 -35.07
CA ARG A 98 -11.26 -4.25 -36.26
C ARG A 98 -12.21 -3.40 -37.09
N GLU A 99 -13.18 -2.73 -36.44
CA GLU A 99 -14.10 -1.81 -37.11
C GLU A 99 -13.36 -0.65 -37.79
N SER A 100 -12.31 -0.13 -37.15
CA SER A 100 -11.49 0.96 -37.73
C SER A 100 -10.66 0.51 -38.95
N LEU A 101 -10.30 -0.77 -39.05
CA LEU A 101 -9.58 -1.31 -40.21
C LEU A 101 -10.52 -1.59 -41.38
N ASP A 102 -11.73 -2.08 -41.09
CA ASP A 102 -12.78 -2.35 -42.09
C ASP A 102 -13.24 -1.05 -42.76
N SER A 103 -13.42 0.02 -41.99
CA SER A 103 -13.79 1.35 -42.52
C SER A 103 -12.69 2.02 -43.37
N ALA A 104 -11.43 1.56 -43.29
CA ALA A 104 -10.33 2.11 -44.08
C ALA A 104 -10.20 1.49 -45.48
N GLN A 105 -11.00 0.47 -45.81
CA GLN A 105 -10.96 -0.24 -47.11
C GLN A 105 -12.15 0.11 -48.03
N GLY A 106 -12.98 1.11 -47.67
CA GLY A 106 -14.26 1.41 -48.33
C GLY A 106 -14.32 2.61 -49.29
N ASP A 107 -13.19 3.19 -49.71
CA ASP A 107 -13.17 4.32 -50.66
C ASP A 107 -12.03 4.14 -51.67
N GLY A 108 -12.28 3.40 -52.77
CA GLY A 108 -11.19 3.12 -53.71
C GLY A 108 -11.54 2.49 -55.05
N ASP A 109 -12.77 2.55 -55.57
CA ASP A 109 -13.06 2.15 -56.95
C ASP A 109 -14.36 2.78 -57.52
N ASP A 110 -14.31 4.06 -57.89
CA ASP A 110 -15.14 4.53 -59.02
C ASP A 110 -14.33 5.59 -59.79
N ALA A 111 -13.39 5.11 -60.58
CA ALA A 111 -12.71 5.91 -61.58
C ALA A 111 -12.64 5.14 -62.89
N ALA A 112 -13.44 5.64 -63.84
CA ALA A 112 -13.30 5.52 -65.28
C ALA A 112 -13.72 4.20 -65.94
N VAL A 113 -14.90 4.23 -66.60
CA VAL A 113 -14.98 3.85 -68.04
C VAL A 113 -15.98 4.80 -68.74
N ILE A 114 -15.46 5.79 -69.45
CA ILE A 114 -16.18 6.51 -70.51
C ILE A 114 -15.50 6.09 -71.82
N GLU A 115 -16.13 5.20 -72.58
CA GLU A 115 -15.94 4.99 -74.03
C GLU A 115 -17.29 4.49 -74.54
N GLY A 116 -17.84 4.87 -75.70
CA GLY A 116 -17.44 5.70 -76.82
C GLY A 116 -18.48 5.46 -77.91
#